data_AF-A0A933G8Q4-F1
#
_entry.id   AF-A0A933G8Q4-F1
#
_cell.length_a   1.000
_cell.length_b   1.000
_cell.length_c   1.000
_cell.angle_alpha   90.00
_cell.angle_beta   90.00
_cell.angle_gamma   90.00
#
_symmetry.space_group_name_H-M   'P 1'
#
loop_
_entity.id
_entity.type
_entity.pdbx_description
1 polymer ?
#
loop_
_entity_poly.entity_id
_entity_poly.type
_entity_poly.pdbx_seq_one_letter_code
_entity_poly.pdbx_strand_id
1 'polypeptide(L)'
;MSMTWDDLDRLRPANEWRLPLPPTCKKCSYNLTGLPEERCPECGTPFTWREVRKRVARVWGLTLRLRYANEDARTGLIMALSGWFSIGFGHLVGGGFILGIMKIIAFLAGLMAVILGSQVLNVRRVPAWARVYICKPPPSMTLGVVTIVLALSLFFGALIF
;
A
#
# COMPACT_ATOMS: atom_id res chain seq x y z
N MET A 1 -0.83 1.59 -39.50
CA MET A 1 0.37 2.10 -38.82
C MET A 1 -0.05 2.44 -37.39
N SER A 2 0.30 1.60 -36.41
CA SER A 2 -0.01 1.87 -35.00
C SER A 2 1.02 2.84 -34.44
N MET A 3 0.54 3.92 -33.84
CA MET A 3 1.39 4.89 -33.16
C MET A 3 1.96 4.25 -31.90
N THR A 4 3.27 4.38 -31.67
CA THR A 4 3.89 3.83 -30.46
C THR A 4 3.60 4.73 -29.25
N TRP A 5 3.71 4.18 -28.04
CA TRP A 5 3.53 4.95 -26.80
C TRP A 5 4.51 6.12 -26.70
N ASP A 6 5.72 5.96 -27.22
CA ASP A 6 6.75 7.01 -27.22
C ASP A 6 6.40 8.17 -28.19
N ASP A 7 5.79 7.87 -29.33
CA ASP A 7 5.34 8.89 -30.30
C ASP A 7 4.19 9.73 -29.75
N LEU A 8 3.26 9.10 -29.03
CA LEU A 8 2.15 9.78 -28.37
C LEU A 8 2.62 10.69 -27.22
N ASP A 9 3.71 10.35 -26.54
CA ASP A 9 4.29 11.20 -25.50
C ASP A 9 5.08 12.38 -26.07
N ARG A 10 5.60 12.30 -27.31
CA ARG A 10 6.25 13.43 -28.00
C ARG A 10 5.28 14.46 -28.55
N LEU A 11 4.10 14.04 -29.01
CA LEU A 11 3.08 14.95 -29.55
C LEU A 11 2.34 15.75 -28.48
N ARG A 12 2.58 15.45 -27.21
CA ARG A 12 1.81 16.02 -26.12
C ARG A 12 2.52 17.23 -25.51
N PRO A 13 1.80 18.33 -25.24
CA PRO A 13 2.35 19.53 -24.62
C PRO A 13 3.14 19.19 -23.34
N ALA A 14 4.45 19.47 -23.36
CA ALA A 14 5.36 19.17 -22.25
C ALA A 14 5.02 19.94 -20.95
N ASN A 15 4.21 20.98 -21.06
CA ASN A 15 3.73 21.85 -19.98
C ASN A 15 2.48 21.30 -19.26
N GLU A 16 1.85 20.24 -19.74
CA GLU A 16 0.65 19.69 -19.09
C GLU A 16 1.02 18.65 -18.01
N TRP A 17 0.89 19.07 -16.75
CA TRP A 17 1.13 18.19 -15.60
C TRP A 17 -0.05 17.23 -15.38
N ARG A 18 0.17 15.92 -15.56
CA ARG A 18 -0.90 14.90 -15.51
C ARG A 18 -1.09 14.17 -14.18
N LEU A 19 -0.14 14.28 -13.26
CA LEU A 19 -0.19 13.55 -12.01
C LEU A 19 -1.05 14.32 -11.00
N PRO A 20 -1.93 13.65 -10.24
CA PRO A 20 -2.77 14.31 -9.23
C PRO A 20 -1.96 14.84 -8.04
N LEU A 21 -0.67 14.52 -7.97
CA LEU A 21 0.28 15.07 -7.00
C LEU A 21 1.00 16.27 -7.61
N PRO A 22 1.17 17.39 -6.88
CA PRO A 22 1.92 18.53 -7.39
C PRO A 22 3.42 18.20 -7.55
N PRO A 23 4.11 18.78 -8.55
CA PRO A 23 5.56 18.72 -8.66
C PRO A 23 6.19 19.57 -7.55
N THR A 24 6.86 18.95 -6.59
CA THR A 24 7.50 19.66 -5.48
C THR A 24 9.03 19.59 -5.54
N CYS A 25 9.71 20.67 -5.14
CA CYS A 25 11.17 20.70 -5.00
C CYS A 25 11.67 19.65 -3.99
N LYS A 26 12.85 19.05 -4.24
CA LYS A 26 13.46 18.06 -3.32
C LYS A 26 13.82 18.66 -1.96
N LYS A 27 14.25 19.93 -1.96
CA LYS A 27 14.95 20.55 -0.83
C LYS A 27 14.00 21.33 0.06
N CYS A 28 13.20 22.22 -0.52
CA CYS A 28 12.25 23.07 0.20
C CYS A 28 10.78 22.66 0.05
N SER A 29 10.46 21.62 -0.73
CA SER A 29 9.09 21.19 -1.04
C SER A 29 8.20 22.26 -1.73
N TYR A 30 8.78 23.35 -2.24
CA TYR A 30 8.07 24.37 -3.00
C TYR A 30 7.38 23.79 -4.25
N ASN A 31 6.18 24.28 -4.57
CA ASN A 31 5.39 23.85 -5.71
C ASN A 31 5.97 24.42 -7.01
N LEU A 32 6.42 23.54 -7.91
CA LEU A 32 7.08 23.89 -9.16
C LEU A 32 6.11 24.05 -10.33
N THR A 33 4.80 23.89 -10.14
CA THR A 33 3.81 23.97 -11.22
C THR A 33 3.87 25.31 -11.95
N GLY A 34 3.91 25.26 -13.28
CA GLY A 34 3.83 26.45 -14.13
C GLY A 34 5.12 27.27 -14.23
N LEU A 35 6.23 26.82 -13.66
CA LEU A 35 7.50 27.53 -13.78
C LEU A 35 8.14 27.28 -15.16
N PRO A 36 8.57 28.34 -15.89
CA PRO A 36 9.28 28.18 -17.15
C PRO A 36 10.74 27.76 -16.94
N GLU A 37 11.35 28.14 -15.81
CA GLU A 37 12.76 27.88 -15.50
C GLU A 37 12.95 26.58 -14.71
N GLU A 38 14.02 25.85 -15.04
CA GLU A 38 14.46 24.61 -14.38
C GLU A 38 15.23 24.87 -13.05
N ARG A 39 14.82 25.90 -12.31
CA ARG A 39 15.39 26.29 -11.01
C ARG A 39 14.30 26.65 -10.02
N CYS A 40 14.45 26.20 -8.78
CA CYS A 40 13.52 26.54 -7.72
C CYS A 40 13.75 27.98 -7.24
N PRO A 41 12.72 28.86 -7.21
CA PRO A 41 12.87 30.27 -6.81
C PRO A 41 13.20 30.42 -5.33
N GLU A 42 12.71 29.52 -4.48
CA GLU A 42 12.92 29.57 -3.03
C GLU A 42 14.34 29.17 -2.60
N CYS A 43 14.92 28.14 -3.23
CA CYS A 43 16.17 27.55 -2.76
C CYS A 43 17.27 27.47 -3.82
N GLY A 44 17.04 27.97 -5.03
CA GLY A 44 17.98 27.97 -6.14
C GLY A 44 18.39 26.58 -6.67
N THR A 45 17.78 25.51 -6.16
CA THR A 45 18.17 24.14 -6.52
C THR A 45 17.79 23.87 -7.99
N PRO A 46 18.75 23.49 -8.85
CA PRO A 46 18.44 23.11 -10.22
C PRO A 46 17.68 21.78 -10.24
N PHE A 47 16.74 21.64 -11.16
CA PHE A 47 15.99 20.39 -11.35
C PHE A 47 15.66 20.21 -12.83
N THR A 48 15.55 18.96 -13.29
CA THR A 48 15.00 18.70 -14.62
C THR A 48 13.55 18.24 -14.52
N TRP A 49 12.69 18.66 -15.45
CA TRP A 49 11.28 18.22 -15.46
C TRP A 49 11.13 16.69 -15.56
N ARG A 50 12.11 16.01 -16.19
CA ARG A 50 12.18 14.55 -16.27
C ARG A 50 12.39 13.92 -14.88
N GLU A 51 13.28 14.46 -14.07
CA GLU A 51 13.53 13.97 -12.71
C GLU A 51 12.34 14.22 -11.79
N VAL A 52 11.73 15.41 -11.87
CA VAL A 52 10.54 15.75 -11.09
C VAL A 52 9.41 14.78 -11.43
N ARG A 53 9.11 14.57 -12.72
CA ARG A 53 8.11 13.58 -13.17
C ARG A 53 8.42 12.17 -12.67
N LYS A 54 9.66 11.69 -12.82
CA LYS A 54 10.07 10.35 -12.36
C LYS A 54 9.88 10.18 -10.85
N ARG A 55 10.18 11.22 -10.07
CA ARG A 55 9.98 11.22 -8.62
C ARG A 55 8.50 11.18 -8.27
N VAL A 56 7.69 12.08 -8.85
CA VAL A 56 6.26 12.13 -8.52
C VAL A 56 5.57 10.85 -8.98
N ALA A 57 5.92 10.29 -10.15
CA ALA A 57 5.41 9.00 -10.60
C ALA A 57 5.72 7.87 -9.60
N ARG A 58 6.93 7.87 -9.01
CA ARG A 58 7.29 6.90 -7.96
C ARG A 58 6.46 7.08 -6.69
N VAL A 59 6.29 8.33 -6.23
CA VAL A 59 5.46 8.64 -5.04
C VAL A 59 3.99 8.29 -5.31
N TRP A 60 3.49 8.58 -6.51
CA TRP A 60 2.14 8.22 -6.92
C TRP A 60 1.92 6.72 -6.95
N GLY A 61 2.86 5.95 -7.52
CA GLY A 61 2.80 4.49 -7.50
C GLY A 61 2.75 3.91 -6.08
N LEU A 62 3.51 4.48 -5.13
CA LEU A 62 3.41 4.12 -3.71
C LEU A 62 2.05 4.50 -3.11
N THR A 63 1.53 5.66 -3.46
CA THR A 63 0.23 6.17 -2.98
C THR A 63 -0.92 5.29 -3.48
N LEU A 64 -0.90 4.88 -4.74
CA LEU A 64 -1.88 3.98 -5.33
C LEU A 64 -1.91 2.61 -4.65
N ARG A 65 -0.74 2.03 -4.33
CA ARG A 65 -0.67 0.76 -3.58
C ARG A 65 -1.30 0.86 -2.19
N LEU A 66 -1.16 2.01 -1.53
CA LEU A 66 -1.70 2.23 -0.20
C LEU A 66 -3.21 2.52 -0.19
N ARG A 67 -3.82 2.80 -1.35
CA ARG A 67 -5.26 3.03 -1.46
C ARG A 67 -6.07 1.81 -0.99
N TYR A 68 -5.61 0.60 -1.31
CA TYR A 68 -6.28 -0.65 -0.95
C TYR A 68 -5.78 -1.27 0.36
N ALA A 69 -4.71 -0.74 0.96
CA ALA A 69 -4.08 -1.34 2.14
C ALA A 69 -5.03 -1.49 3.35
N ASN A 70 -5.97 -0.56 3.54
CA ASN A 70 -6.99 -0.68 4.61
C ASN A 70 -7.99 -1.81 4.34
N GLU A 71 -8.42 -1.94 3.09
CA GLU A 71 -9.34 -3.00 2.67
C GLU A 71 -8.65 -4.37 2.77
N ASP A 72 -7.41 -4.46 2.32
CA ASP A 72 -6.55 -5.64 2.45
C ASP A 72 -6.31 -6.04 3.91
N ALA A 73 -6.05 -5.07 4.80
CA ALA A 73 -5.86 -5.38 6.21
C ALA A 73 -7.18 -5.77 6.91
N ARG A 74 -8.32 -5.24 6.46
CA ARG A 74 -9.65 -5.64 6.94
C ARG A 74 -10.01 -7.05 6.47
N THR A 75 -9.74 -7.40 5.21
CA THR A 75 -9.95 -8.77 4.72
C THR A 75 -9.04 -9.76 5.46
N GLY A 76 -7.78 -9.39 5.70
CA GLY A 76 -6.87 -10.17 6.55
C GLY A 76 -7.39 -10.37 7.98
N LEU A 77 -7.98 -9.34 8.59
CA LEU A 77 -8.58 -9.45 9.93
C LEU A 77 -9.76 -10.43 9.95
N ILE A 78 -10.65 -10.33 8.96
CA ILE A 78 -11.81 -11.22 8.84
C ILE A 78 -11.35 -12.67 8.65
N MET A 79 -10.34 -12.92 7.80
CA MET A 79 -9.75 -14.24 7.60
C MET A 79 -9.14 -14.81 8.89
N ALA A 80 -8.45 -13.99 9.67
CA ALA A 80 -7.86 -14.43 10.93
C ALA A 80 -8.94 -14.79 11.98
N LEU A 81 -10.01 -14.00 12.07
CA LEU A 81 -11.14 -14.29 12.97
C LEU A 81 -11.91 -15.54 12.55
N SER A 82 -12.18 -15.71 11.26
CA SER A 82 -12.87 -16.91 10.75
C SER A 82 -12.02 -18.16 10.93
N GLY A 83 -10.70 -18.06 10.78
CA GLY A 83 -9.76 -19.13 11.07
C GLY A 83 -9.81 -19.58 12.54
N TRP A 84 -9.81 -18.63 13.48
CA TRP A 84 -9.92 -18.92 14.90
C TRP A 84 -11.24 -19.62 15.26
N PHE A 85 -12.35 -19.10 14.72
CA PHE A 85 -13.67 -19.72 14.90
C PHE A 85 -13.71 -21.14 14.33
N SER A 86 -13.09 -21.35 13.17
CA SER A 86 -13.03 -22.64 12.49
C SER A 86 -12.25 -23.69 13.27
N ILE A 87 -11.11 -23.33 13.88
CA ILE A 87 -10.33 -24.23 14.76
C ILE A 87 -11.15 -24.60 16.00
N GLY A 88 -11.75 -23.60 16.68
CA GLY A 88 -12.57 -23.84 17.87
C GLY A 88 -13.76 -24.74 17.60
N PHE A 89 -14.44 -24.53 16.46
CA PHE A 89 -15.53 -25.40 16.03
C PHE A 89 -15.06 -26.82 15.68
N GLY A 90 -13.90 -26.96 15.03
CA GLY A 90 -13.31 -28.27 14.73
C GLY A 90 -13.03 -29.11 15.98
N HIS A 91 -12.57 -28.49 17.06
CA HIS A 91 -12.38 -29.16 18.35
C HIS A 91 -13.70 -29.65 18.96
N LEU A 92 -14.80 -28.93 18.75
CA LEU A 92 -16.12 -29.31 19.26
C LEU A 92 -16.69 -30.56 18.54
N VAL A 93 -16.44 -30.69 17.23
CA VAL A 93 -17.01 -31.77 16.39
C VAL A 93 -16.25 -33.10 16.52
N GLY A 94 -14.97 -33.08 16.96
CA GLY A 94 -14.22 -34.31 17.29
C GLY A 94 -13.74 -35.16 16.11
N GLY A 95 -13.78 -34.64 14.87
CA GLY A 95 -13.32 -35.35 13.66
C GLY A 95 -11.83 -35.16 13.39
N GLY A 96 -10.99 -36.17 13.67
CA GLY A 96 -9.52 -36.07 13.59
C GLY A 96 -8.96 -35.68 12.20
N PHE A 97 -9.46 -36.28 11.11
CA PHE A 97 -8.99 -35.96 9.76
C PHE A 97 -9.42 -34.55 9.30
N ILE A 98 -10.68 -34.19 9.57
CA ILE A 98 -11.23 -32.87 9.25
C ILE A 98 -10.46 -31.78 10.00
N LEU A 99 -10.13 -32.02 11.27
CA LEU A 99 -9.33 -31.11 12.08
C LEU A 99 -7.95 -30.86 11.45
N GLY A 100 -7.28 -31.90 10.93
CA GLY A 100 -6.00 -31.77 10.23
C GLY A 100 -6.07 -30.83 9.02
N ILE A 101 -7.08 -30.99 8.16
CA ILE A 101 -7.29 -30.11 6.99
C ILE A 101 -7.58 -28.67 7.44
N MET A 102 -8.44 -28.50 8.44
CA MET A 102 -8.81 -27.18 8.95
C MET A 102 -7.61 -26.41 9.52
N LYS A 103 -6.66 -27.10 10.17
CA LYS A 103 -5.41 -26.50 10.65
C LYS A 103 -4.54 -26.00 9.50
N ILE A 104 -4.40 -26.78 8.42
CA ILE A 104 -3.62 -26.37 7.24
C ILE A 104 -4.25 -25.13 6.60
N ILE A 105 -5.57 -25.11 6.44
CA ILE A 105 -6.29 -23.94 5.90
C ILE A 105 -6.11 -22.72 6.81
N ALA A 106 -6.26 -22.89 8.14
CA ALA A 106 -6.07 -21.81 9.10
C ALA A 106 -4.63 -21.26 9.11
N PHE A 107 -3.64 -22.15 8.93
CA PHE A 107 -2.23 -21.77 8.80
C PHE A 107 -1.99 -20.90 7.56
N LEU A 108 -2.49 -21.32 6.39
CA LEU A 108 -2.37 -20.55 5.14
C LEU A 108 -3.12 -19.21 5.23
N ALA A 109 -4.30 -19.20 5.85
CA ALA A 109 -5.07 -17.99 6.10
C ALA A 109 -4.31 -17.02 7.03
N GLY A 110 -3.66 -17.53 8.08
CA GLY A 110 -2.80 -16.75 8.98
C GLY A 110 -1.63 -16.12 8.23
N LEU A 111 -0.92 -16.87 7.39
CA LEU A 111 0.18 -16.36 6.58
C LEU A 111 -0.28 -15.22 5.64
N MET A 112 -1.39 -15.44 4.94
CA MET A 112 -1.97 -14.41 4.06
C MET A 112 -2.40 -13.16 4.84
N ALA A 113 -3.03 -13.33 6.00
CA ALA A 113 -3.42 -12.21 6.86
C ALA A 113 -2.22 -11.40 7.36
N VAL A 114 -1.08 -12.03 7.67
CA VAL A 114 0.17 -11.33 8.00
C VAL A 114 0.68 -10.53 6.80
N ILE A 115 0.71 -11.12 5.61
CA ILE A 115 1.17 -10.44 4.39
C ILE A 115 0.30 -9.21 4.12
N LEU A 116 -1.03 -9.34 4.17
CA LEU A 116 -1.97 -8.24 3.95
C LEU A 116 -1.84 -7.16 5.03
N GLY A 117 -1.76 -7.54 6.32
CA GLY A 117 -1.56 -6.61 7.43
C GLY A 117 -0.25 -5.83 7.34
N SER A 118 0.82 -6.47 6.85
CA SER A 118 2.15 -5.83 6.70
C SER A 118 2.15 -4.68 5.68
N GLN A 119 1.21 -4.69 4.71
CA GLN A 119 1.13 -3.63 3.70
C GLN A 119 0.79 -2.27 4.31
N VAL A 120 0.00 -2.24 5.40
CA VAL A 120 -0.34 -1.00 6.12
C VAL A 120 0.89 -0.37 6.77
N LEU A 121 1.88 -1.18 7.19
CA LEU A 121 3.10 -0.65 7.80
C LEU A 121 3.99 0.10 6.80
N ASN A 122 3.85 -0.18 5.49
CA ASN A 122 4.57 0.54 4.44
C ASN A 122 4.15 2.01 4.29
N VAL A 123 3.05 2.45 4.92
CA VAL A 123 2.65 3.87 4.99
C VAL A 123 3.78 4.76 5.52
N ARG A 124 4.66 4.23 6.40
CA ARG A 124 5.81 4.96 6.93
C ARG A 124 6.78 5.44 5.85
N ARG A 125 6.82 4.77 4.68
CA ARG A 125 7.70 5.14 3.55
C ARG A 125 7.17 6.34 2.75
N VAL A 126 5.93 6.77 2.94
CA VAL A 126 5.36 7.92 2.21
C VAL A 126 5.71 9.23 2.92
N PRO A 127 6.28 10.21 2.19
CA PRO A 127 6.61 11.51 2.75
C PRO A 127 5.35 12.25 3.22
N ALA A 128 5.48 13.05 4.28
CA ALA A 128 4.36 13.70 4.95
C ALA A 128 3.48 14.54 4.01
N TRP A 129 4.09 15.30 3.09
CA TRP A 129 3.37 16.15 2.14
C TRP A 129 2.45 15.36 1.20
N ALA A 130 2.81 14.12 0.86
CA ALA A 130 2.00 13.28 -0.02
C ALA A 130 0.83 12.61 0.72
N ARG A 131 0.85 12.58 2.06
CA ARG A 131 -0.19 11.92 2.87
C ARG A 131 -1.55 12.58 2.75
N VAL A 132 -1.60 13.88 2.45
CA VAL A 132 -2.85 14.62 2.25
C VAL A 132 -3.64 14.10 1.04
N TYR A 133 -2.95 13.50 0.07
CA TYR A 133 -3.54 12.91 -1.13
C TYR A 133 -3.87 11.41 -0.98
N ILE A 134 -3.52 10.81 0.17
CA ILE A 134 -3.96 9.45 0.52
C ILE A 134 -5.42 9.52 0.94
N CYS A 135 -6.22 8.53 0.54
CA CYS A 135 -7.67 8.45 0.77
C CYS A 135 -8.12 8.88 2.17
N LYS A 136 -9.31 9.48 2.24
CA LYS A 136 -10.07 9.65 3.48
C LYS A 136 -10.99 8.42 3.63
N PRO A 137 -10.94 7.65 4.73
CA PRO A 137 -10.11 7.83 5.93
C PRO A 137 -8.64 7.38 5.75
N PRO A 138 -7.69 7.98 6.49
CA PRO A 138 -6.27 7.60 6.41
C PRO A 138 -6.07 6.16 6.86
N PRO A 139 -5.00 5.50 6.37
CA PRO A 139 -4.71 4.13 6.76
C PRO A 139 -4.42 4.01 8.25
N SER A 140 -5.20 3.17 8.94
CA SER A 140 -5.09 3.02 10.39
C SER A 140 -3.99 2.02 10.74
N MET A 141 -2.86 2.52 11.26
CA MET A 141 -1.74 1.69 11.73
C MET A 141 -2.19 0.63 12.74
N THR A 142 -3.13 0.99 13.63
CA THR A 142 -3.67 0.09 14.65
C THR A 142 -4.33 -1.14 14.04
N LEU A 143 -5.09 -0.97 12.95
CA LEU A 143 -5.76 -2.10 12.28
C LEU A 143 -4.72 -3.07 11.70
N GLY A 144 -3.70 -2.56 11.02
CA GLY A 144 -2.60 -3.40 10.51
C GLY A 144 -1.88 -4.17 11.62
N VAL A 145 -1.56 -3.52 12.74
CA VAL A 145 -0.91 -4.17 13.89
C VAL A 145 -1.81 -5.24 14.52
N VAL A 146 -3.09 -4.93 14.75
CA VAL A 146 -4.06 -5.89 15.31
C VAL A 146 -4.22 -7.10 14.39
N THR A 147 -4.35 -6.89 13.08
CA THR A 147 -4.43 -7.98 12.09
C THR A 147 -3.18 -8.87 12.15
N ILE A 148 -1.98 -8.29 12.21
CA ILE A 148 -0.73 -9.06 12.29
C ILE A 148 -0.67 -9.87 13.57
N VAL A 149 -0.97 -9.26 14.73
CA VAL A 149 -0.95 -9.95 16.03
C VAL A 149 -1.96 -11.10 16.05
N LEU A 150 -3.18 -10.86 15.57
CA LEU A 150 -4.20 -11.90 15.50
C LEU A 150 -3.82 -13.03 14.53
N ALA A 151 -3.27 -12.69 13.37
CA ALA A 151 -2.82 -13.67 12.38
C ALA A 151 -1.64 -14.53 12.89
N LEU A 152 -0.69 -13.91 13.60
CA LEU A 152 0.39 -14.65 14.28
C LEU A 152 -0.18 -15.57 15.36
N SER A 153 -1.14 -15.10 16.16
CA SER A 153 -1.79 -15.95 17.15
C SER A 153 -2.47 -17.16 16.51
N LEU A 154 -3.16 -16.98 15.37
CA LEU A 154 -3.80 -18.06 14.63
C LEU A 154 -2.76 -19.06 14.09
N PHE A 155 -1.65 -18.54 13.57
CA PHE A 155 -0.54 -19.34 13.06
C PHE A 155 0.06 -20.25 14.13
N PHE A 156 0.37 -19.70 15.32
CA PHE A 156 0.87 -20.50 16.45
C PHE A 156 -0.21 -21.43 17.01
N GLY A 157 -1.47 -20.98 17.06
CA GLY A 157 -2.60 -21.78 17.50
C GLY A 157 -2.78 -23.04 16.65
N ALA A 158 -2.72 -22.92 15.33
CA ALA A 158 -2.85 -24.03 14.39
C ALA A 158 -1.68 -25.04 14.45
N LEU A 159 -0.51 -24.62 14.94
CA LEU A 159 0.66 -25.49 15.12
C LEU A 159 0.62 -26.25 16.45
N ILE A 160 0.09 -25.63 17.51
CA ILE A 160 0.12 -26.18 18.87
C ILE A 160 -1.10 -27.04 19.16
N PHE A 161 -2.30 -26.52 18.89
CA PHE A 161 -3.58 -27.17 19.16
C PHE A 161 -4.00 -28.02 17.98
#